data_AF-D3BP82-F1
#
_entry.id   AF-D3BP82-F1
#
_cell.length_a   1.000
_cell.length_b   1.000
_cell.length_c   1.000
_cell.angle_alpha   90.00
_cell.angle_beta   90.00
_cell.angle_gamma   90.00
#
_symmetry.space_group_name_H-M   'P 1'
#
loop_
_entity.id
_entity.type
_entity.pdbx_description
1 polymer ?
#
loop_
_entity_poly.entity_id
_entity_poly.type
_entity_poly.pdbx_seq_one_letter_code
_entity_poly.pdbx_strand_id
1 'polypeptide(L)'
;MKRKHEQDSISSNVEDNDDLLQLSMTFDHYNSNDQQTIVLPTGEPVTKEQLLLKVIDLHPNKANAYFKLAAILKTENRSSIILSSGRSMTQQQLYLLAIECDPTNSRSYHNLAKTLSSGESIKLNDGQSMTEQQLYLKSIEYDPTNSDSYYNLAMTLSSGESITVNNGKSMTEQQLYLKSIECDPTDSDSYNNLATTLSIGESITLNDGQSMTVQQLYLKSIECDPKDSDSYFNLAMTLSSGESITPNDGQSMTVQQLYLKSIECDPTNSNSYNNLANILSNGESITLNNGQSMTRQQLYLKSIECDPTNYRSYYNLATTLSIGESITLNNSQSMTKKQLYLKAIECNPTDSGSFFHLGVTLSQYETIKLQNDVRMTKQQILMESLRLGQQLRSVYRFIGLTLLNNKKKITLPNGGQMTRRQLLQKARE
;
A
#
# COMPACT_ATOMS: atom_id res chain seq x y z
N MET A 1 28.80 -68.63 -32.60
CA MET A 1 29.15 -68.21 -31.22
C MET A 1 29.09 -66.68 -31.22
N LYS A 2 27.95 -66.02 -30.93
CA LYS A 2 27.34 -65.70 -29.63
C LYS A 2 28.30 -65.12 -28.57
N ARG A 3 27.98 -63.88 -28.16
CA ARG A 3 28.37 -63.10 -26.95
C ARG A 3 29.73 -62.38 -27.05
N LYS A 4 29.87 -61.10 -26.68
CA LYS A 4 29.21 -60.34 -25.59
C LYS A 4 29.05 -58.85 -25.94
N HIS A 5 27.80 -58.38 -25.89
CA HIS A 5 27.43 -57.02 -25.45
C HIS A 5 27.29 -57.08 -23.93
N GLU A 6 27.86 -56.12 -23.20
CA GLU A 6 27.56 -55.71 -21.82
C GLU A 6 28.55 -54.54 -21.55
N GLN A 7 28.11 -53.28 -21.56
CA GLN A 7 27.45 -52.53 -20.47
C GLN A 7 28.45 -51.48 -19.97
N ASP A 8 28.33 -50.25 -20.49
CA ASP A 8 28.94 -49.03 -19.91
C ASP A 8 28.15 -47.80 -20.39
N SER A 9 26.83 -47.78 -20.15
CA SER A 9 25.98 -46.64 -20.52
C SER A 9 24.94 -46.28 -19.46
N ILE A 10 25.21 -46.62 -18.20
CA ILE A 10 24.28 -46.30 -17.08
C ILE A 10 24.94 -45.37 -16.05
N SER A 11 26.27 -45.21 -16.04
CA SER A 11 26.95 -44.37 -15.04
C SER A 11 26.93 -42.87 -15.37
N SER A 12 26.97 -42.47 -16.64
CA SER A 12 27.08 -41.03 -17.00
C SER A 12 25.77 -40.26 -16.81
N ASN A 13 24.62 -40.91 -16.97
CA ASN A 13 23.33 -40.20 -16.91
C ASN A 13 22.83 -39.91 -15.49
N VAL A 14 23.27 -40.67 -14.49
CA VAL A 14 22.80 -40.48 -13.10
C VAL A 14 23.58 -39.37 -12.42
N GLU A 15 24.91 -39.34 -12.61
CA GLU A 15 25.77 -38.26 -12.10
C GLU A 15 25.41 -36.92 -12.74
N ASP A 16 25.21 -36.87 -14.06
CA ASP A 16 24.77 -35.64 -14.75
C ASP A 16 23.37 -35.16 -14.28
N ASN A 17 22.45 -36.07 -13.93
CA ASN A 17 21.11 -35.70 -13.46
C ASN A 17 21.14 -35.12 -12.03
N ASP A 18 21.93 -35.73 -11.14
CA ASP A 18 22.11 -35.23 -9.78
C ASP A 18 22.87 -33.88 -9.78
N ASP A 19 23.83 -33.69 -10.69
CA ASP A 19 24.56 -32.43 -10.85
C ASP A 19 23.63 -31.28 -11.31
N LEU A 20 22.71 -31.53 -12.24
CA LEU A 20 21.70 -30.54 -12.66
C LEU A 20 20.77 -30.16 -11.50
N LEU A 21 20.38 -31.14 -10.68
CA LEU A 21 19.56 -30.91 -9.51
C LEU A 21 20.32 -30.06 -8.48
N GLN A 22 21.57 -30.39 -8.17
CA GLN A 22 22.43 -29.62 -7.27
C GLN A 22 22.64 -28.19 -7.78
N LEU A 23 22.93 -28.04 -9.07
CA LEU A 23 23.07 -26.72 -9.70
C LEU A 23 21.78 -25.90 -9.62
N SER A 24 20.61 -26.54 -9.75
CA SER A 24 19.33 -25.85 -9.57
C SER A 24 19.09 -25.39 -8.13
N MET A 25 19.66 -26.08 -7.14
CA MET A 25 19.51 -25.75 -5.72
C MET A 25 20.32 -24.51 -5.34
N THR A 26 21.49 -24.28 -5.95
CA THR A 26 22.38 -23.15 -5.63
C THR A 26 21.85 -21.79 -6.09
N PHE A 27 20.77 -21.73 -6.88
CA PHE A 27 20.17 -20.45 -7.24
C PHE A 27 19.44 -19.81 -6.05
N ASP A 28 19.99 -18.71 -5.55
CA ASP A 28 19.31 -17.84 -4.60
C ASP A 28 18.09 -17.15 -5.24
N HIS A 29 17.03 -16.99 -4.44
CA HIS A 29 15.75 -16.43 -4.87
C HIS A 29 15.78 -14.96 -5.30
N TYR A 30 16.86 -14.23 -4.99
CA TYR A 30 16.90 -12.77 -5.10
C TYR A 30 17.83 -12.23 -6.20
N ASN A 31 18.50 -13.11 -6.97
CA ASN A 31 19.44 -12.63 -7.97
C ASN A 31 18.74 -12.32 -9.30
N SER A 32 18.51 -11.03 -9.54
CA SER A 32 17.64 -10.38 -10.55
C SER A 32 18.01 -10.57 -12.03
N ASN A 33 18.91 -11.49 -12.36
CA ASN A 33 19.23 -11.84 -13.75
C ASN A 33 18.84 -13.29 -14.04
N ASP A 34 17.55 -13.53 -14.30
CA ASP A 34 17.04 -14.85 -14.71
C ASP A 34 17.39 -15.19 -16.18
N GLN A 35 17.85 -14.18 -16.93
CA GLN A 35 18.50 -14.31 -18.24
C GLN A 35 20.00 -14.63 -18.15
N GLN A 36 20.56 -14.83 -16.96
CA GLN A 36 21.96 -15.22 -16.82
C GLN A 36 22.18 -16.59 -17.45
N THR A 37 23.04 -16.62 -18.46
CA THR A 37 23.44 -17.86 -19.14
C THR A 37 24.27 -18.72 -18.20
N ILE A 38 23.76 -19.91 -17.89
CA ILE A 38 24.42 -20.94 -17.09
C ILE A 38 24.99 -21.98 -18.04
N VAL A 39 26.25 -22.34 -17.85
CA VAL A 39 26.87 -23.42 -18.62
C VAL A 39 26.65 -24.72 -17.86
N LEU A 40 25.96 -25.67 -18.49
CA LEU A 40 25.74 -27.01 -17.94
C LEU A 40 27.06 -27.79 -17.85
N PRO A 41 27.14 -28.87 -17.04
CA PRO A 41 28.28 -29.80 -17.07
C PRO A 41 28.61 -30.34 -18.47
N THR A 42 27.58 -30.43 -19.33
CA THR A 42 27.70 -30.81 -20.76
C THR A 42 28.32 -29.73 -21.65
N GLY A 43 28.56 -28.53 -21.14
CA GLY A 43 29.05 -27.36 -21.89
C GLY A 43 27.96 -26.55 -22.60
N GLU A 44 26.70 -26.96 -22.52
CA GLU A 44 25.56 -26.26 -23.14
C GLU A 44 25.16 -25.00 -22.35
N PRO A 45 25.07 -23.82 -22.98
CA PRO A 45 24.53 -22.63 -22.33
C PRO A 45 23.00 -22.70 -22.24
N VAL A 46 22.44 -22.57 -21.04
CA VAL A 46 20.99 -22.53 -20.78
C VAL A 46 20.61 -21.37 -19.84
N THR A 47 19.35 -20.94 -19.87
CA THR A 47 18.81 -20.01 -18.87
C THR A 47 18.41 -20.74 -17.57
N LYS A 48 18.19 -20.00 -16.48
CA LYS A 48 17.64 -20.56 -15.23
C LYS A 48 16.32 -21.27 -15.47
N GLU A 49 15.42 -20.65 -16.23
CA GLU A 49 14.12 -21.24 -16.60
C GLU A 49 14.29 -22.57 -17.33
N GLN A 50 15.15 -22.62 -18.35
CA GLN A 50 15.41 -23.84 -19.12
C GLN A 50 16.00 -24.96 -18.24
N LEU A 51 16.91 -24.63 -17.33
CA LEU A 51 17.45 -25.59 -16.37
C LEU A 51 16.36 -26.11 -15.43
N LEU A 52 15.49 -25.26 -14.90
CA LEU A 52 14.38 -25.67 -14.04
C LEU A 52 13.37 -26.56 -14.76
N LEU A 53 13.08 -26.27 -16.04
CA LEU A 53 12.26 -27.13 -16.88
C LEU A 53 12.91 -28.50 -17.10
N LYS A 54 14.22 -28.55 -17.41
CA LYS A 54 14.98 -29.81 -17.49
C LYS A 54 14.94 -30.59 -16.17
N VAL A 55 15.05 -29.92 -15.02
CA VAL A 55 14.96 -30.55 -13.69
C VAL A 55 13.57 -31.13 -13.44
N ILE A 56 12.50 -30.45 -13.84
CA ILE A 56 11.12 -30.96 -13.71
C ILE A 56 10.92 -32.21 -14.57
N ASP A 57 11.48 -32.23 -15.78
CA ASP A 57 11.37 -33.38 -16.67
C ASP A 57 12.08 -34.62 -16.12
N LEU A 58 13.25 -34.43 -15.52
CA LEU A 58 14.05 -35.50 -14.91
C LEU A 58 13.53 -35.90 -13.53
N HIS A 59 12.99 -34.93 -12.77
CA HIS A 59 12.56 -35.09 -11.39
C HIS A 59 11.23 -34.34 -11.14
N PRO A 60 10.09 -34.91 -11.58
CA PRO A 60 8.79 -34.24 -11.51
C PRO A 60 8.26 -34.02 -10.09
N ASN A 61 8.88 -34.61 -9.06
CA ASN A 61 8.48 -34.43 -7.66
C ASN A 61 9.34 -33.39 -6.92
N LYS A 62 10.07 -32.52 -7.64
CA LYS A 62 10.92 -31.49 -7.02
C LYS A 62 10.16 -30.18 -6.82
N ALA A 63 9.58 -30.02 -5.63
CA ALA A 63 8.83 -28.82 -5.23
C ALA A 63 9.58 -27.50 -5.50
N ASN A 64 10.88 -27.47 -5.17
CA ASN A 64 11.74 -26.30 -5.35
C ASN A 64 11.80 -25.82 -6.82
N ALA A 65 11.71 -26.73 -7.79
CA ALA A 65 11.76 -26.35 -9.20
C ALA A 65 10.49 -25.61 -9.62
N TYR A 66 9.31 -26.12 -9.24
CA TYR A 66 8.03 -25.44 -9.47
C TYR A 66 7.96 -24.10 -8.73
N PHE A 67 8.38 -24.06 -7.47
CA PHE A 67 8.46 -22.84 -6.69
C PHE A 67 9.31 -21.77 -7.41
N LYS A 68 10.51 -22.13 -7.87
CA LYS A 68 11.43 -21.20 -8.55
C LYS A 68 10.87 -20.73 -9.89
N LEU A 69 10.19 -21.59 -10.66
CA LEU A 69 9.49 -21.15 -11.88
C LEU A 69 8.38 -20.14 -11.59
N ALA A 70 7.63 -20.32 -10.50
CA ALA A 70 6.59 -19.37 -10.08
C ALA A 70 7.20 -18.01 -9.70
N ALA A 71 8.38 -18.01 -9.07
CA ALA A 71 9.14 -16.80 -8.77
C ALA A 71 9.61 -16.08 -10.05
N ILE A 72 10.11 -16.82 -11.05
CA ILE A 72 10.50 -16.24 -12.36
C ILE A 72 9.31 -15.55 -13.03
N LEU A 73 8.14 -16.21 -13.07
CA LEU A 73 6.93 -15.60 -13.65
C LEU A 73 6.57 -14.27 -12.98
N LYS A 74 6.72 -14.19 -11.66
CA LYS A 74 6.50 -12.96 -10.89
C LYS A 74 7.50 -11.87 -11.26
N THR A 75 8.79 -12.19 -11.24
CA THR A 75 9.88 -11.24 -11.53
C THR A 75 9.78 -10.69 -12.96
N GLU A 76 9.44 -11.55 -13.92
CA GLU A 76 9.28 -11.18 -15.33
C GLU A 76 7.89 -10.63 -15.67
N ASN A 77 6.98 -10.55 -14.70
CA ASN A 77 5.59 -10.15 -14.88
C ASN A 77 4.88 -10.92 -16.02
N ARG A 78 5.14 -12.24 -16.09
CA ARG A 78 4.56 -13.15 -17.08
C ARG A 78 3.35 -13.87 -16.49
N SER A 79 2.29 -14.00 -17.30
CA SER A 79 1.05 -14.66 -16.87
C SER A 79 1.18 -16.19 -16.77
N SER A 80 2.04 -16.80 -17.59
CA SER A 80 2.19 -18.26 -17.64
C SER A 80 3.51 -18.73 -18.23
N ILE A 81 3.85 -19.99 -17.94
CA ILE A 81 4.95 -20.76 -18.53
C ILE A 81 4.43 -22.08 -19.09
N ILE A 82 5.06 -22.59 -20.15
CA ILE A 82 4.73 -23.90 -20.72
C ILE A 82 5.73 -24.93 -20.21
N LEU A 83 5.23 -25.98 -19.55
CA LEU A 83 6.05 -27.13 -19.17
C LEU A 83 6.34 -28.00 -20.39
N SER A 84 7.37 -28.85 -20.35
CA SER A 84 7.69 -29.77 -21.47
C SER A 84 6.57 -30.76 -21.80
N SER A 85 5.63 -30.98 -20.88
CA SER A 85 4.37 -31.70 -21.12
C SER A 85 3.38 -30.98 -22.05
N GLY A 86 3.67 -29.73 -22.44
CA GLY A 86 2.80 -28.85 -23.23
C GLY A 86 1.73 -28.12 -22.42
N ARG A 87 1.69 -28.31 -21.09
CA ARG A 87 0.74 -27.63 -20.21
C ARG A 87 1.19 -26.19 -19.93
N SER A 88 0.29 -25.23 -20.14
CA SER A 88 0.48 -23.86 -19.68
C SER A 88 0.11 -23.74 -18.21
N MET A 89 0.99 -23.14 -17.42
CA MET A 89 0.90 -23.05 -15.97
C MET A 89 1.00 -21.60 -15.52
N THR A 90 0.05 -21.17 -14.69
CA THR A 90 0.11 -19.88 -14.00
C THR A 90 0.99 -19.97 -12.75
N GLN A 91 1.33 -18.81 -12.18
CA GLN A 91 2.05 -18.73 -10.90
C GLN A 91 1.36 -19.55 -9.79
N GLN A 92 0.03 -19.39 -9.64
CA GLN A 92 -0.77 -20.13 -8.66
C GLN A 92 -0.67 -21.64 -8.86
N GLN A 93 -0.79 -22.12 -10.09
CA GLN A 93 -0.72 -23.55 -10.40
C GLN A 93 0.66 -24.13 -10.11
N LEU A 94 1.74 -23.37 -10.31
CA LEU A 94 3.08 -23.78 -9.95
C LEU A 94 3.28 -23.88 -8.43
N TYR A 95 2.76 -22.94 -7.64
CA TYR A 95 2.80 -23.06 -6.18
C TYR A 95 1.96 -24.24 -5.66
N LEU A 96 0.80 -24.52 -6.28
CA LEU A 96 0.01 -25.71 -5.96
C LEU A 96 0.78 -27.01 -6.23
N LEU A 97 1.49 -27.10 -7.37
CA LEU A 97 2.36 -28.25 -7.65
C LEU A 97 3.55 -28.33 -6.68
N ALA A 98 4.11 -27.19 -6.28
CA ALA A 98 5.18 -27.17 -5.28
C ALA A 98 4.69 -27.74 -3.94
N ILE A 99 3.50 -27.35 -3.49
CA ILE A 99 2.84 -27.88 -2.29
C ILE A 99 2.48 -29.37 -2.46
N GLU A 100 2.06 -29.80 -3.65
CA GLU A 100 1.81 -31.22 -3.92
C GLU A 100 3.07 -32.07 -3.78
N CYS A 101 4.19 -31.57 -4.32
CA CYS A 101 5.48 -32.24 -4.26
C CYS A 101 6.10 -32.23 -2.84
N ASP A 102 5.88 -31.14 -2.09
CA ASP A 102 6.33 -30.97 -0.71
C ASP A 102 5.24 -30.24 0.10
N PRO A 103 4.36 -31.01 0.78
CA PRO A 103 3.26 -30.44 1.57
C PRO A 103 3.70 -29.59 2.77
N THR A 104 5.00 -29.61 3.10
CA THR A 104 5.60 -28.86 4.22
C THR A 104 6.35 -27.59 3.76
N ASN A 105 6.28 -27.27 2.46
CA ASN A 105 6.98 -26.12 1.91
C ASN A 105 6.34 -24.79 2.33
N SER A 106 6.77 -24.23 3.47
CA SER A 106 6.27 -22.96 4.03
C SER A 106 6.24 -21.82 2.98
N ARG A 107 7.33 -21.65 2.21
CA ARG A 107 7.44 -20.59 1.19
C ARG A 107 6.38 -20.69 0.10
N SER A 108 5.98 -21.90 -0.28
CA SER A 108 4.95 -22.11 -1.29
C SER A 108 3.58 -21.70 -0.77
N TYR A 109 3.24 -22.01 0.49
CA TYR A 109 2.01 -21.50 1.12
C TYR A 109 2.02 -19.97 1.23
N HIS A 110 3.11 -19.39 1.73
CA HIS A 110 3.27 -17.93 1.83
C HIS A 110 3.06 -17.24 0.47
N ASN A 111 3.77 -17.69 -0.56
CA ASN A 111 3.69 -17.04 -1.86
C ASN A 111 2.36 -17.33 -2.57
N LEU A 112 1.73 -18.47 -2.32
CA LEU A 112 0.38 -18.74 -2.81
C LEU A 112 -0.63 -17.77 -2.18
N ALA A 113 -0.53 -17.51 -0.87
CA ALA A 113 -1.37 -16.53 -0.19
C ALA A 113 -1.28 -15.15 -0.85
N LYS A 114 -0.06 -14.69 -1.17
CA LYS A 114 0.18 -13.41 -1.87
C LYS A 114 -0.43 -13.30 -3.27
N THR A 115 -0.84 -14.42 -3.87
CA THR A 115 -1.53 -14.38 -5.17
C THR A 115 -3.04 -14.22 -5.06
N LEU A 116 -3.60 -14.39 -3.86
CA LEU A 116 -5.04 -14.29 -3.64
C LEU A 116 -5.45 -12.84 -3.42
N SER A 117 -6.62 -12.49 -3.95
CA SER A 117 -7.28 -11.24 -3.59
C SER A 117 -7.98 -11.37 -2.25
N SER A 118 -8.22 -10.24 -1.56
CA SER A 118 -8.95 -10.24 -0.29
C SER A 118 -10.33 -10.90 -0.45
N GLY A 119 -10.62 -11.88 0.42
CA GLY A 119 -11.86 -12.67 0.40
C GLY A 119 -11.87 -13.82 -0.62
N GLU A 120 -10.82 -14.01 -1.40
CA GLU A 120 -10.65 -15.17 -2.29
C GLU A 120 -10.27 -16.43 -1.49
N SER A 121 -10.57 -17.59 -2.07
CA SER A 121 -10.09 -18.87 -1.56
C SER A 121 -9.63 -19.75 -2.71
N ILE A 122 -8.66 -20.62 -2.45
CA ILE A 122 -8.12 -21.56 -3.43
C ILE A 122 -8.29 -22.99 -2.93
N LYS A 123 -8.53 -23.92 -3.85
CA LYS A 123 -8.65 -25.34 -3.55
C LYS A 123 -7.29 -26.02 -3.74
N LEU A 124 -6.80 -26.66 -2.69
CA LEU A 124 -5.63 -27.53 -2.71
C LEU A 124 -5.96 -28.90 -3.31
N ASN A 125 -4.94 -29.67 -3.66
CA ASN A 125 -5.09 -30.98 -4.32
C ASN A 125 -5.74 -32.04 -3.43
N ASP A 126 -5.61 -31.91 -2.10
CA ASP A 126 -6.31 -32.76 -1.12
C ASP A 126 -7.81 -32.42 -0.99
N GLY A 127 -8.26 -31.40 -1.71
CA GLY A 127 -9.65 -30.95 -1.76
C GLY A 127 -9.99 -29.84 -0.77
N GLN A 128 -9.09 -29.45 0.13
CA GLN A 128 -9.30 -28.38 1.09
C GLN A 128 -9.33 -27.02 0.39
N SER A 129 -10.27 -26.16 0.79
CA SER A 129 -10.30 -24.76 0.34
C SER A 129 -9.68 -23.88 1.42
N MET A 130 -8.72 -23.04 1.03
CA MET A 130 -7.98 -22.16 1.94
C MET A 130 -8.09 -20.70 1.51
N THR A 131 -8.30 -19.82 2.48
CA THR A 131 -8.17 -18.35 2.32
C THR A 131 -6.70 -17.91 2.43
N GLU A 132 -6.41 -16.65 2.11
CA GLU A 132 -5.08 -16.06 2.32
C GLU A 132 -4.56 -16.23 3.76
N GLN A 133 -5.42 -15.98 4.76
CA GLN A 133 -5.09 -16.12 6.17
C GLN A 133 -4.72 -17.56 6.53
N GLN A 134 -5.48 -18.54 6.02
CA GLN A 134 -5.21 -19.96 6.28
C GLN A 134 -3.91 -20.43 5.62
N LEU A 135 -3.57 -19.89 4.45
CA LEU A 135 -2.28 -20.16 3.80
C LEU A 135 -1.11 -19.55 4.58
N TYR A 136 -1.21 -18.31 5.10
CA TYR A 136 -0.18 -17.76 5.98
C TYR A 136 -0.04 -18.54 7.28
N LEU A 137 -1.15 -19.00 7.88
CA LEU A 137 -1.12 -19.88 9.04
C LEU A 137 -0.40 -21.20 8.75
N LYS A 138 -0.63 -21.80 7.58
CA LYS A 138 0.12 -23.00 7.15
C LYS A 138 1.60 -22.72 6.93
N SER A 139 1.93 -21.58 6.34
CA SER A 139 3.32 -21.12 6.21
C SER A 139 4.02 -21.04 7.57
N ILE A 140 3.37 -20.44 8.57
CA ILE A 140 3.85 -20.32 9.95
C ILE A 140 3.91 -21.68 10.67
N GLU A 141 2.99 -22.60 10.35
CA GLU A 141 3.00 -23.97 10.89
C GLU A 141 4.30 -24.69 10.54
N TYR A 142 4.69 -24.60 9.26
CA TYR A 142 5.85 -25.30 8.73
C TYR A 142 7.17 -24.55 8.93
N ASP A 143 7.12 -23.22 9.03
CA ASP A 143 8.26 -22.38 9.41
C ASP A 143 7.81 -21.30 10.39
N PRO A 144 7.90 -21.57 11.71
CA PRO A 144 7.54 -20.60 12.75
C PRO A 144 8.45 -19.38 12.83
N THR A 145 9.53 -19.33 12.04
CA THR A 145 10.50 -18.21 11.98
C THR A 145 10.33 -17.33 10.74
N ASN A 146 9.31 -17.60 9.92
CA ASN A 146 9.03 -16.82 8.72
C ASN A 146 8.38 -15.46 9.06
N SER A 147 9.20 -14.42 9.20
CA SER A 147 8.78 -13.04 9.49
C SER A 147 7.72 -12.54 8.50
N ASP A 148 7.99 -12.68 7.19
CA ASP A 148 7.09 -12.26 6.12
C ASP A 148 5.67 -12.82 6.27
N SER A 149 5.53 -14.06 6.77
CA SER A 149 4.21 -14.66 6.97
C SER A 149 3.45 -14.08 8.15
N TYR A 150 4.14 -13.72 9.23
CA TYR A 150 3.52 -12.98 10.34
C TYR A 150 3.13 -11.57 9.91
N TYR A 151 4.03 -10.86 9.22
CA TYR A 151 3.79 -9.52 8.68
C TYR A 151 2.57 -9.51 7.75
N ASN A 152 2.55 -10.36 6.73
CA ASN A 152 1.44 -10.37 5.77
C ASN A 152 0.15 -10.90 6.40
N LEU A 153 0.21 -11.80 7.38
CA LEU A 153 -0.98 -12.19 8.14
C LEU A 153 -1.55 -11.00 8.92
N ALA A 154 -0.70 -10.18 9.56
CA ALA A 154 -1.14 -8.97 10.25
C ALA A 154 -1.87 -8.00 9.30
N MET A 155 -1.32 -7.80 8.10
CA MET A 155 -1.91 -6.95 7.04
C MET A 155 -3.31 -7.40 6.58
N THR A 156 -3.66 -8.67 6.77
CA THR A 156 -5.02 -9.17 6.43
C THR A 156 -6.06 -8.93 7.51
N LEU A 157 -5.65 -8.57 8.74
CA LEU A 157 -6.58 -8.35 9.85
C LEU A 157 -7.16 -6.95 9.80
N SER A 158 -8.44 -6.83 10.12
CA SER A 158 -9.05 -5.54 10.40
C SER A 158 -8.67 -5.05 11.80
N SER A 159 -8.71 -3.73 12.01
CA SER A 159 -8.43 -3.16 13.33
C SER A 159 -9.35 -3.75 14.41
N GLY A 160 -8.75 -4.28 15.48
CA GLY A 160 -9.44 -4.97 16.58
C GLY A 160 -9.79 -6.44 16.31
N GLU A 161 -9.48 -6.98 15.13
CA GLU A 161 -9.58 -8.41 14.83
C GLU A 161 -8.44 -9.19 15.51
N SER A 162 -8.68 -10.47 15.77
CA SER A 162 -7.66 -11.41 16.24
C SER A 162 -7.80 -12.75 15.53
N ILE A 163 -6.68 -13.40 15.26
CA ILE A 163 -6.63 -14.72 14.63
C ILE A 163 -5.95 -15.74 15.55
N THR A 164 -6.46 -16.97 15.55
CA THR A 164 -5.83 -18.07 16.31
C THR A 164 -4.72 -18.70 15.47
N VAL A 165 -3.48 -18.62 15.94
CA VAL A 165 -2.34 -19.32 15.34
C VAL A 165 -2.28 -20.78 15.79
N ASN A 166 -1.50 -21.61 15.10
CA ASN A 166 -1.54 -23.08 15.22
C ASN A 166 -1.29 -23.63 16.65
N ASN A 167 -0.62 -22.87 17.52
CA ASN A 167 -0.42 -23.25 18.93
C ASN A 167 -1.63 -22.92 19.84
N GLY A 168 -2.75 -22.49 19.27
CA GLY A 168 -3.98 -22.14 19.99
C GLY A 168 -4.00 -20.73 20.59
N LYS A 169 -2.93 -19.94 20.41
CA LYS A 169 -2.88 -18.54 20.86
C LYS A 169 -3.66 -17.65 19.91
N SER A 170 -4.58 -16.84 20.44
CA SER A 170 -5.17 -15.73 19.70
C SER A 170 -4.19 -14.56 19.63
N MET A 171 -3.99 -14.02 18.43
CA MET A 171 -3.07 -12.92 18.15
C MET A 171 -3.77 -11.78 17.42
N THR A 172 -3.56 -10.55 17.88
CA THR A 172 -3.97 -9.31 17.19
C THR A 172 -2.95 -8.91 16.11
N GLU A 173 -3.30 -7.95 15.26
CA GLU A 173 -2.36 -7.34 14.28
C GLU A 173 -1.03 -6.90 14.94
N GLN A 174 -1.11 -6.22 16.10
CA GLN A 174 0.05 -5.77 16.87
C GLN A 174 0.95 -6.94 17.29
N GLN A 175 0.34 -8.02 17.79
CA GLN A 175 1.09 -9.19 18.25
C GLN A 175 1.74 -9.94 17.09
N LEU A 176 1.12 -9.91 15.91
CA LEU A 176 1.70 -10.48 14.69
C LEU A 176 2.89 -9.64 14.20
N TYR A 177 2.80 -8.31 14.15
CA TYR A 177 3.96 -7.46 13.83
C TYR A 177 5.10 -7.63 14.83
N LEU A 178 4.80 -7.71 16.14
CA LEU A 178 5.82 -8.01 17.16
C LEU A 178 6.50 -9.37 16.92
N LYS A 179 5.76 -10.38 16.48
CA LYS A 179 6.35 -11.68 16.11
C LYS A 179 7.14 -11.62 14.81
N SER A 180 6.73 -10.81 13.85
CA SER A 180 7.52 -10.56 12.64
C SER A 180 8.87 -9.95 13.00
N ILE A 181 8.89 -8.90 13.84
CA ILE A 181 10.11 -8.24 14.35
C ILE A 181 10.99 -9.20 15.17
N GLU A 182 10.39 -10.10 15.97
CA GLU A 182 11.17 -11.12 16.69
C GLU A 182 11.86 -12.10 15.74
N CYS A 183 11.20 -12.46 14.65
CA CYS A 183 11.75 -13.37 13.64
C CYS A 183 12.80 -12.67 12.76
N ASP A 184 12.56 -11.41 12.41
CA ASP A 184 13.48 -10.55 11.67
C ASP A 184 13.53 -9.13 12.28
N PRO A 185 14.52 -8.86 13.15
CA PRO A 185 14.69 -7.55 13.77
C PRO A 185 15.10 -6.44 12.81
N THR A 186 15.34 -6.76 11.53
CA THR A 186 15.74 -5.81 10.48
C THR A 186 14.62 -5.48 9.48
N ASP A 187 13.41 -6.02 9.69
CA ASP A 187 12.26 -5.74 8.83
C ASP A 187 11.67 -4.35 9.09
N SER A 188 11.96 -3.39 8.18
CA SER A 188 11.41 -2.03 8.22
C SER A 188 9.88 -2.03 8.22
N ASP A 189 9.25 -2.78 7.31
CA ASP A 189 7.81 -2.72 7.12
C ASP A 189 7.05 -3.12 8.39
N SER A 190 7.57 -4.08 9.14
CA SER A 190 6.98 -4.47 10.43
C SER A 190 7.07 -3.37 11.49
N TYR A 191 8.16 -2.61 11.58
CA TYR A 191 8.25 -1.47 12.52
C TYR A 191 7.32 -0.32 12.11
N ASN A 192 7.32 0.05 10.83
CA ASN A 192 6.44 1.07 10.27
C ASN A 192 4.97 0.72 10.55
N ASN A 193 4.53 -0.48 10.16
CA ASN A 193 3.14 -0.87 10.33
C ASN A 193 2.76 -1.07 11.80
N LEU A 194 3.64 -1.59 12.65
CA LEU A 194 3.38 -1.63 14.10
C LEU A 194 3.11 -0.23 14.65
N ALA A 195 3.88 0.78 14.26
CA ALA A 195 3.69 2.15 14.68
C ALA A 195 2.32 2.71 14.24
N THR A 196 1.83 2.34 13.05
CA THR A 196 0.50 2.79 12.57
C THR A 196 -0.67 2.25 13.40
N THR A 197 -0.49 1.13 14.10
CA THR A 197 -1.52 0.55 14.98
C THR A 197 -1.66 1.28 16.32
N LEU A 198 -0.72 2.18 16.65
CA LEU A 198 -0.65 2.87 17.93
C LEU A 198 -1.12 4.31 17.81
N SER A 199 -1.75 4.83 18.87
CA SER A 199 -2.08 6.25 18.95
C SER A 199 -0.83 7.09 19.22
N ILE A 200 -0.82 8.33 18.73
CA ILE A 200 0.28 9.27 19.02
C ILE A 200 0.42 9.45 20.54
N GLY A 201 1.63 9.21 21.05
CA GLY A 201 1.95 9.27 22.48
C GLY A 201 1.90 7.91 23.19
N GLU A 202 1.41 6.86 22.54
CA GLU A 202 1.53 5.49 23.05
C GLU A 202 2.93 4.92 22.83
N SER A 203 3.22 3.87 23.60
CA SER A 203 4.45 3.09 23.50
C SER A 203 4.12 1.61 23.61
N ILE A 204 4.95 0.79 22.98
CA ILE A 204 4.83 -0.66 23.01
C ILE A 204 6.14 -1.30 23.46
N THR A 205 6.06 -2.42 24.15
CA THR A 205 7.22 -3.23 24.54
C THR A 205 7.45 -4.32 23.51
N LEU A 206 8.63 -4.33 22.90
CA LEU A 206 9.08 -5.38 22.00
C LEU A 206 9.38 -6.68 22.78
N ASN A 207 9.51 -7.79 22.06
CA ASN A 207 9.73 -9.10 22.68
C ASN A 207 11.11 -9.23 23.35
N ASP A 208 12.07 -8.36 23.03
CA ASP A 208 13.37 -8.25 23.70
C ASP A 208 13.31 -7.39 24.99
N GLY A 209 12.15 -6.84 25.33
CA GLY A 209 11.91 -6.00 26.49
C GLY A 209 12.12 -4.50 26.26
N GLN A 210 12.55 -4.07 25.07
CA GLN A 210 12.70 -2.66 24.75
C GLN A 210 11.32 -1.98 24.61
N SER A 211 11.09 -0.89 25.35
CA SER A 211 9.90 -0.06 25.17
C SER A 211 10.17 1.04 24.15
N MET A 212 9.31 1.15 23.14
CA MET A 212 9.45 2.12 22.05
C MET A 212 8.17 2.94 21.87
N THR A 213 8.33 4.25 21.69
CA THR A 213 7.25 5.13 21.25
C THR A 213 6.98 4.99 19.75
N VAL A 214 5.85 5.51 19.28
CA VAL A 214 5.52 5.58 17.85
C VAL A 214 6.65 6.20 17.01
N GLN A 215 7.23 7.32 17.48
CA GLN A 215 8.34 7.99 16.81
C GLN A 215 9.60 7.11 16.75
N GLN A 216 9.90 6.40 17.84
CA GLN A 216 11.06 5.50 17.89
C GLN A 216 10.87 4.30 16.96
N LEU A 217 9.66 3.80 16.79
CA LEU A 217 9.36 2.73 15.83
C LEU A 217 9.61 3.20 14.39
N TYR A 218 9.11 4.37 13.98
CA TYR A 218 9.41 4.90 12.64
C TYR A 218 10.89 5.19 12.44
N LEU A 219 11.60 5.71 13.45
CA LEU A 219 13.05 5.88 13.38
C LEU A 219 13.79 4.54 13.21
N LYS A 220 13.33 3.49 13.90
CA LYS A 220 13.91 2.16 13.76
C LYS A 220 13.62 1.55 12.39
N SER A 221 12.44 1.80 11.85
CA SER A 221 12.09 1.47 10.48
C SER A 221 13.07 2.10 9.48
N ILE A 222 13.31 3.42 9.61
CA ILE A 222 14.29 4.16 8.78
C ILE A 222 15.73 3.63 8.97
N GLU A 223 16.09 3.22 10.19
CA GLU A 223 17.40 2.59 10.46
C GLU A 223 17.54 1.25 9.72
N CYS A 224 16.47 0.46 9.69
CA CYS A 224 16.40 -0.83 9.00
C CYS A 224 16.41 -0.68 7.48
N ASP A 225 15.60 0.24 6.92
CA ASP A 225 15.65 0.63 5.52
C ASP A 225 15.66 2.17 5.37
N PRO A 226 16.84 2.77 5.10
CA PRO A 226 16.96 4.22 4.86
C PRO A 226 16.23 4.73 3.61
N LYS A 227 15.68 3.85 2.77
CA LYS A 227 14.89 4.17 1.58
C LYS A 227 13.39 3.97 1.78
N ASP A 228 12.93 3.67 2.99
CA ASP A 228 11.50 3.55 3.28
C ASP A 228 10.82 4.93 3.28
N SER A 229 10.14 5.24 2.17
CA SER A 229 9.43 6.51 1.99
C SER A 229 8.29 6.70 2.98
N ASP A 230 7.57 5.62 3.32
CA ASP A 230 6.38 5.68 4.17
C ASP A 230 6.77 5.95 5.61
N SER A 231 7.89 5.39 6.08
CA SER A 231 8.41 5.68 7.41
C SER A 231 8.79 7.14 7.60
N TYR A 232 9.45 7.78 6.63
CA TYR A 232 9.71 9.23 6.68
C TYR A 232 8.42 10.05 6.68
N PHE A 233 7.45 9.67 5.84
CA PHE A 233 6.15 10.34 5.75
C PHE A 233 5.38 10.24 7.08
N ASN A 234 5.26 9.03 7.61
CA ASN A 234 4.52 8.76 8.84
C ASN A 234 5.21 9.39 10.05
N LEU A 235 6.55 9.40 10.11
CA LEU A 235 7.28 10.11 11.14
C LEU A 235 6.97 11.62 11.11
N ALA A 236 6.95 12.24 9.92
CA ALA A 236 6.60 13.64 9.76
C ALA A 236 5.18 13.95 10.27
N MET A 237 4.25 13.02 10.05
CA MET A 237 2.86 13.13 10.52
C MET A 237 2.72 13.06 12.05
N THR A 238 3.71 12.51 12.78
CA THR A 238 3.71 12.49 14.25
C THR A 238 4.19 13.77 14.90
N LEU A 239 4.85 14.66 14.14
CA LEU A 239 5.50 15.86 14.65
C LEU A 239 4.62 17.09 14.46
N SER A 240 4.65 18.00 15.43
CA SER A 240 4.00 19.30 15.32
C SER A 240 4.79 20.23 14.40
N SER A 241 4.10 21.25 13.85
CA SER A 241 4.76 22.28 13.03
C SER A 241 5.87 22.98 13.83
N GLY A 242 7.11 22.90 13.32
CA GLY A 242 8.29 23.51 13.95
C GLY A 242 9.05 22.59 14.90
N GLU A 243 8.54 21.38 15.18
CA GLU A 243 9.32 20.34 15.85
C GLU A 243 10.36 19.75 14.90
N SER A 244 11.46 19.29 15.49
CA SER A 244 12.44 18.45 14.84
C SER A 244 12.69 17.21 15.66
N ILE A 245 13.08 16.14 14.98
CA ILE A 245 13.47 14.89 15.61
C ILE A 245 14.92 14.60 15.25
N THR A 246 15.69 14.14 16.23
CA THR A 246 17.09 13.77 16.02
C THR A 246 17.19 12.25 16.09
N PRO A 247 17.40 11.56 14.97
CA PRO A 247 17.71 10.13 14.96
C PRO A 247 19.03 9.86 15.69
N ASN A 248 19.34 8.57 15.89
CA ASN A 248 20.58 8.13 16.54
C ASN A 248 21.85 8.54 15.76
N ASP A 249 21.72 8.88 14.47
CA ASP A 249 22.80 9.41 13.63
C ASP A 249 23.21 10.87 13.94
N GLY A 250 22.44 11.54 14.80
CA GLY A 250 22.68 12.90 15.27
C GLY A 250 22.20 14.00 14.33
N GLN A 251 21.62 13.69 13.17
CA GLN A 251 21.13 14.70 12.23
C GLN A 251 19.68 15.06 12.53
N SER A 252 19.45 16.19 13.21
CA SER A 252 18.07 16.67 13.45
C SER A 252 17.35 16.97 12.13
N MET A 253 16.16 16.38 11.98
CA MET A 253 15.28 16.54 10.84
C MET A 253 14.01 17.26 11.23
N THR A 254 13.67 18.32 10.50
CA THR A 254 12.38 19.00 10.57
C THR A 254 11.31 18.22 9.80
N VAL A 255 10.03 18.51 10.06
CA VAL A 255 8.89 17.97 9.29
C VAL A 255 9.07 18.17 7.78
N GLN A 256 9.55 19.34 7.35
CA GLN A 256 9.83 19.63 5.94
C GLN A 256 10.91 18.70 5.36
N GLN A 257 11.99 18.47 6.10
CA GLN A 257 13.08 17.58 5.65
C GLN A 257 12.63 16.13 5.58
N LEU A 258 11.75 15.69 6.49
CA LEU A 258 11.17 14.34 6.45
C LEU A 258 10.31 14.14 5.19
N TYR A 259 9.43 15.08 4.82
CA TYR A 259 8.68 14.97 3.57
C TYR A 259 9.58 15.03 2.33
N LEU A 260 10.64 15.85 2.34
CA LEU A 260 11.63 15.86 1.24
C LEU A 260 12.35 14.51 1.11
N LYS A 261 12.71 13.88 2.22
CA LYS A 261 13.33 12.54 2.22
C LYS A 261 12.37 11.45 1.78
N SER A 262 11.11 11.50 2.20
CA SER A 262 10.06 10.61 1.68
C SER A 262 9.93 10.71 0.15
N ILE A 263 9.94 11.93 -0.41
CA ILE A 263 9.90 12.17 -1.87
C ILE A 263 11.19 11.70 -2.57
N GLU A 264 12.35 11.86 -1.94
CA GLU A 264 13.62 11.34 -2.47
C GLU A 264 13.58 9.81 -2.57
N CYS A 265 13.04 9.15 -1.55
CA CYS A 265 12.93 7.69 -1.47
C CYS A 265 11.88 7.13 -2.45
N ASP A 266 10.72 7.78 -2.52
CA ASP A 266 9.67 7.49 -3.52
C ASP A 266 9.16 8.79 -4.17
N PRO A 267 9.63 9.10 -5.40
CA PRO A 267 9.16 10.25 -6.17
C PRO A 267 7.69 10.17 -6.62
N THR A 268 6.98 9.08 -6.30
CA THR A 268 5.55 8.89 -6.57
C THR A 268 4.68 9.00 -5.32
N ASN A 269 5.23 9.30 -4.15
CA ASN A 269 4.45 9.45 -2.93
C ASN A 269 3.59 10.73 -2.95
N SER A 270 2.33 10.59 -3.37
CA SER A 270 1.37 11.68 -3.50
C SER A 270 1.11 12.42 -2.18
N ASN A 271 1.07 11.71 -1.06
CA ASN A 271 0.77 12.29 0.25
C ASN A 271 1.91 13.19 0.74
N SER A 272 3.16 12.81 0.48
CA SER A 272 4.34 13.62 0.83
C SER A 272 4.37 14.94 0.06
N TYR A 273 4.06 14.93 -1.25
CA TYR A 273 3.92 16.16 -2.03
C TYR A 273 2.81 17.08 -1.49
N ASN A 274 1.62 16.52 -1.20
CA ASN A 274 0.50 17.29 -0.68
C ASN A 274 0.81 17.90 0.70
N ASN A 275 1.43 17.15 1.60
CA ASN A 275 1.74 17.66 2.94
C ASN A 275 2.93 18.61 2.95
N LEU A 276 3.93 18.42 2.07
CA LEU A 276 4.97 19.41 1.86
C LEU A 276 4.40 20.75 1.37
N ALA A 277 3.43 20.72 0.46
CA ALA A 277 2.73 21.93 0.00
C ALA A 277 1.91 22.62 1.10
N ASN A 278 1.42 21.88 2.10
CA ASN A 278 0.72 22.46 3.24
C ASN A 278 1.64 23.23 4.19
N ILE A 279 2.93 22.92 4.22
CA ILE A 279 3.93 23.66 5.01
C ILE A 279 4.23 25.02 4.38
N LEU A 280 4.22 25.10 3.05
CA LEU A 280 4.59 26.32 2.32
C LEU A 280 3.53 27.42 2.42
N SER A 281 3.99 28.66 2.58
CA SER A 281 3.17 29.85 2.49
C SER A 281 2.79 30.17 1.03
N ASN A 282 1.80 31.04 0.84
CA ASN A 282 1.42 31.48 -0.50
C ASN A 282 2.56 32.22 -1.19
N GLY A 283 2.91 31.77 -2.41
CA GLY A 283 4.02 32.34 -3.19
C GLY A 283 5.40 31.80 -2.82
N GLU A 284 5.50 30.95 -1.81
CA GLU A 284 6.74 30.27 -1.46
C GLU A 284 7.03 29.11 -2.42
N SER A 285 8.33 28.86 -2.65
CA SER A 285 8.83 27.70 -3.36
C SER A 285 9.86 26.96 -2.53
N ILE A 286 10.00 25.67 -2.82
CA ILE A 286 10.98 24.79 -2.20
C ILE A 286 11.79 24.08 -3.28
N THR A 287 13.06 23.82 -3.01
CA THR A 287 13.92 23.03 -3.88
C THR A 287 13.91 21.58 -3.40
N LEU A 288 13.48 20.67 -4.26
CA LEU A 288 13.56 19.23 -4.03
C LEU A 288 15.01 18.74 -4.11
N ASN A 289 15.27 17.54 -3.59
CA ASN A 289 16.62 16.97 -3.56
C ASN A 289 17.19 16.68 -4.96
N ASN A 290 16.33 16.58 -5.98
CA ASN A 290 16.72 16.49 -7.39
C ASN A 290 17.06 17.85 -8.05
N GLY A 291 17.04 18.96 -7.27
CA GLY A 291 17.33 20.31 -7.73
C GLY A 291 16.14 21.07 -8.33
N GLN A 292 14.98 20.44 -8.48
CA GLN A 292 13.79 21.09 -9.01
C GLN A 292 13.18 22.04 -7.98
N SER A 293 13.02 23.32 -8.32
CA SER A 293 12.25 24.26 -7.52
C SER A 293 10.76 24.17 -7.85
N MET A 294 9.93 24.00 -6.83
CA MET A 294 8.48 23.88 -6.96
C MET A 294 7.77 24.83 -6.02
N THR A 295 6.79 25.55 -6.55
CA THR A 295 5.84 26.33 -5.75
C THR A 295 4.84 25.43 -5.04
N ARG A 296 4.15 25.97 -4.04
CA ARG A 296 3.02 25.32 -3.37
C ARG A 296 2.00 24.69 -4.35
N GLN A 297 1.59 25.42 -5.40
CA GLN A 297 0.63 24.91 -6.39
C GLN A 297 1.21 23.77 -7.23
N GLN A 298 2.48 23.87 -7.64
CA GLN A 298 3.15 22.81 -8.40
C GLN A 298 3.29 21.52 -7.58
N LEU A 299 3.49 21.61 -6.26
CA LEU A 299 3.52 20.43 -5.39
C LEU A 299 2.15 19.73 -5.34
N TYR A 300 1.03 20.46 -5.21
CA TYR A 300 -0.30 19.85 -5.30
C TYR A 300 -0.58 19.23 -6.68
N LEU A 301 -0.14 19.89 -7.77
CA LEU A 301 -0.26 19.33 -9.12
C LEU A 301 0.53 18.04 -9.27
N LYS A 302 1.75 17.98 -8.72
CA LYS A 302 2.56 16.77 -8.72
C LYS A 302 1.94 15.66 -7.87
N SER A 303 1.38 16.00 -6.72
CA SER A 303 0.60 15.07 -5.90
C SER A 303 -0.57 14.43 -6.66
N ILE A 304 -1.30 15.23 -7.46
CA ILE A 304 -2.41 14.75 -8.33
C ILE A 304 -1.88 13.88 -9.48
N GLU A 305 -0.71 14.21 -10.05
CA GLU A 305 -0.07 13.38 -11.08
C GLU A 305 0.32 12.01 -10.52
N CYS A 306 0.88 11.99 -9.31
CA CYS A 306 1.29 10.77 -8.61
C CYS A 306 0.10 9.90 -8.22
N ASP A 307 -0.98 10.50 -7.71
CA ASP A 307 -2.24 9.81 -7.42
C ASP A 307 -3.44 10.68 -7.83
N PRO A 308 -4.06 10.38 -8.98
CA PRO A 308 -5.24 11.10 -9.47
C PRO A 308 -6.49 10.94 -8.59
N THR A 309 -6.46 10.05 -7.60
CA THR A 309 -7.55 9.81 -6.64
C THR A 309 -7.34 10.53 -5.30
N ASN A 310 -6.21 11.22 -5.10
CA ASN A 310 -5.96 11.95 -3.85
C ASN A 310 -6.86 13.19 -3.72
N TYR A 311 -7.99 13.03 -3.03
CA TYR A 311 -8.98 14.09 -2.86
C TYR A 311 -8.42 15.34 -2.15
N ARG A 312 -7.47 15.15 -1.23
CA ARG A 312 -6.88 16.26 -0.45
C ARG A 312 -6.10 17.20 -1.35
N SER A 313 -5.44 16.69 -2.37
CA SER A 313 -4.64 17.48 -3.30
C SER A 313 -5.51 18.38 -4.17
N TYR A 314 -6.64 17.87 -4.68
CA TYR A 314 -7.62 18.71 -5.39
C TYR A 314 -8.25 19.76 -4.47
N TYR A 315 -8.64 19.35 -3.27
CA TYR A 315 -9.21 20.24 -2.26
C TYR A 315 -8.23 21.37 -1.91
N ASN A 316 -6.99 21.03 -1.55
CA ASN A 316 -5.96 21.99 -1.16
C ASN A 316 -5.55 22.90 -2.32
N LEU A 317 -5.42 22.36 -3.53
CA LEU A 317 -5.17 23.16 -4.73
C LEU A 317 -6.29 24.19 -4.96
N ALA A 318 -7.56 23.79 -4.81
CA ALA A 318 -8.70 24.71 -4.92
C ALA A 318 -8.65 25.83 -3.87
N THR A 319 -8.12 25.56 -2.66
CA THR A 319 -7.95 26.61 -1.65
C THR A 319 -6.96 27.69 -2.08
N THR A 320 -5.99 27.37 -2.94
CA THR A 320 -5.00 28.34 -3.45
C THR A 320 -5.56 29.30 -4.50
N LEU A 321 -6.66 28.93 -5.17
CA LEU A 321 -7.24 29.71 -6.27
C LEU A 321 -8.24 30.75 -5.77
N SER A 322 -8.35 31.86 -6.49
CA SER A 322 -9.45 32.82 -6.35
C SER A 322 -10.74 32.33 -7.03
N ILE A 323 -11.88 32.90 -6.67
CA ILE A 323 -13.15 32.58 -7.35
C ILE A 323 -13.06 33.06 -8.80
N GLY A 324 -13.31 32.15 -9.76
CA GLY A 324 -13.21 32.42 -11.19
C GLY A 324 -11.84 32.13 -11.80
N GLU A 325 -10.82 31.89 -10.98
CA GLU A 325 -9.51 31.44 -11.44
C GLU A 325 -9.54 29.96 -11.86
N SER A 326 -8.69 29.62 -12.82
CA SER A 326 -8.48 28.26 -13.31
C SER A 326 -7.00 27.91 -13.29
N ILE A 327 -6.71 26.64 -13.07
CA ILE A 327 -5.37 26.07 -13.17
C ILE A 327 -5.37 24.91 -14.16
N THR A 328 -4.27 24.77 -14.89
CA THR A 328 -4.07 23.65 -15.82
C THR A 328 -3.39 22.50 -15.09
N LEU A 329 -4.04 21.33 -15.09
CA LEU A 329 -3.46 20.09 -14.60
C LEU A 329 -2.39 19.54 -15.55
N ASN A 330 -1.59 18.58 -15.09
CA ASN A 330 -0.50 17.99 -15.89
C ASN A 330 -1.02 17.23 -17.14
N ASN A 331 -2.28 16.80 -17.15
CA ASN A 331 -2.96 16.23 -18.31
C ASN A 331 -3.52 17.30 -19.29
N SER A 332 -3.10 18.57 -19.15
CA SER A 332 -3.58 19.73 -19.92
C SER A 332 -5.04 20.12 -19.70
N GLN A 333 -5.74 19.51 -18.73
CA GLN A 333 -7.10 19.91 -18.39
C GLN A 333 -7.09 21.19 -17.55
N SER A 334 -7.76 22.23 -18.03
CA SER A 334 -8.01 23.43 -17.22
C SER A 334 -9.20 23.20 -16.29
N MET A 335 -8.98 23.44 -14.99
CA MET A 335 -9.98 23.30 -13.94
C MET A 335 -10.13 24.58 -13.14
N THR A 336 -11.37 25.04 -13.00
CA THR A 336 -11.72 26.13 -12.09
C THR A 336 -11.70 25.66 -10.63
N LYS A 337 -11.59 26.60 -9.68
CA LYS A 337 -11.74 26.32 -8.23
C LYS A 337 -12.94 25.41 -7.90
N LYS A 338 -14.08 25.65 -8.56
CA LYS A 338 -15.30 24.87 -8.39
C LYS A 338 -15.15 23.43 -8.89
N GLN A 339 -14.52 23.25 -10.04
CA GLN A 339 -14.31 21.92 -10.62
C GLN A 339 -13.33 21.10 -9.78
N LEU A 340 -12.32 21.73 -9.17
CA LEU A 340 -11.41 21.06 -8.25
C LEU A 340 -12.14 20.53 -7.01
N TYR A 341 -12.99 21.33 -6.35
CA TYR A 341 -13.80 20.82 -5.24
C TYR A 341 -14.77 19.71 -5.65
N LEU A 342 -15.33 19.78 -6.87
CA LEU A 342 -16.15 18.68 -7.39
C LEU A 342 -15.36 17.40 -7.57
N LYS A 343 -14.13 17.49 -8.08
CA LYS A 343 -13.25 16.33 -8.23
C LYS A 343 -12.80 15.78 -6.87
N ALA A 344 -12.57 16.63 -5.88
CA ALA A 344 -12.32 16.19 -4.51
C ALA A 344 -13.51 15.38 -3.94
N ILE A 345 -14.76 15.83 -4.16
CA ILE A 345 -15.97 15.09 -3.76
C ILE A 345 -16.12 13.78 -4.54
N GLU A 346 -15.77 13.77 -5.82
CA GLU A 346 -15.77 12.53 -6.63
C GLU A 346 -14.78 11.50 -6.06
N CYS A 347 -13.56 11.94 -5.74
CA CYS A 347 -12.55 11.07 -5.15
C CYS A 347 -12.90 10.63 -3.72
N ASN A 348 -13.54 11.49 -2.92
CA ASN A 348 -14.05 11.16 -1.60
C ASN A 348 -15.43 11.78 -1.35
N PRO A 349 -16.53 11.02 -1.53
CA PRO A 349 -17.90 11.54 -1.40
C PRO A 349 -18.34 11.76 0.05
N THR A 350 -17.46 11.50 1.03
CA THR A 350 -17.74 11.69 2.46
C THR A 350 -17.02 12.90 3.06
N ASP A 351 -16.15 13.57 2.30
CA ASP A 351 -15.39 14.71 2.79
C ASP A 351 -16.26 15.96 2.99
N SER A 352 -16.64 16.23 4.24
CA SER A 352 -17.51 17.35 4.60
C SER A 352 -16.90 18.71 4.24
N GLY A 353 -15.57 18.83 4.27
CA GLY A 353 -14.83 20.03 3.94
C GLY A 353 -14.99 20.46 2.48
N SER A 354 -14.91 19.50 1.55
CA SER A 354 -15.08 19.73 0.12
C SER A 354 -16.49 20.18 -0.23
N PHE A 355 -17.52 19.54 0.35
CA PHE A 355 -18.91 20.01 0.20
C PHE A 355 -19.10 21.44 0.72
N PHE A 356 -18.53 21.75 1.89
CA PHE A 356 -18.63 23.09 2.46
C PHE A 356 -17.99 24.14 1.55
N HIS A 357 -16.74 23.94 1.12
CA HIS A 357 -16.04 24.92 0.31
C HIS A 357 -16.59 25.03 -1.12
N LEU A 358 -17.10 23.93 -1.68
CA LEU A 358 -17.89 23.99 -2.91
C LEU A 358 -19.11 24.89 -2.72
N GLY A 359 -19.93 24.65 -1.69
CA GLY A 359 -21.12 25.44 -1.39
C GLY A 359 -20.83 26.92 -1.18
N VAL A 360 -19.71 27.26 -0.54
CA VAL A 360 -19.24 28.66 -0.40
C VAL A 360 -18.89 29.27 -1.76
N THR A 361 -18.27 28.50 -2.65
CA THR A 361 -17.84 28.93 -3.99
C THR A 361 -19.00 29.17 -4.96
N LEU A 362 -20.11 28.43 -4.82
CA LEU A 362 -21.27 28.56 -5.69
C LEU A 362 -21.98 29.92 -5.55
N SER A 363 -22.51 30.43 -6.66
CA SER A 363 -23.41 31.58 -6.61
C SER A 363 -24.78 31.20 -6.03
N GLN A 364 -25.55 32.19 -5.59
CA GLN A 364 -26.78 32.00 -4.81
C GLN A 364 -27.82 31.07 -5.48
N TYR A 365 -27.94 31.16 -6.81
CA TYR A 365 -28.95 30.43 -7.59
C TYR A 365 -28.36 29.35 -8.49
N GLU A 366 -27.07 29.06 -8.33
CA GLU A 366 -26.39 28.03 -9.09
C GLU A 366 -26.79 26.64 -8.62
N THR A 367 -26.93 25.74 -9.59
CA THR A 367 -27.15 24.32 -9.36
C THR A 367 -26.00 23.55 -9.96
N ILE A 368 -25.58 22.49 -9.28
CA ILE A 368 -24.49 21.63 -9.70
C ILE A 368 -24.98 20.20 -9.77
N LYS A 369 -24.49 19.49 -10.78
CA LYS A 369 -24.72 18.07 -10.97
C LYS A 369 -23.55 17.31 -10.34
N LEU A 370 -23.83 16.44 -9.37
CA LEU A 370 -22.85 15.47 -8.87
C LEU A 370 -22.81 14.25 -9.80
N GLN A 371 -21.83 13.35 -9.63
CA GLN A 371 -21.66 12.18 -10.51
C GLN A 371 -22.84 11.19 -10.51
N ASN A 372 -23.62 11.13 -9.44
CA ASN A 372 -24.84 10.32 -9.36
C ASN A 372 -26.05 10.96 -10.08
N ASP A 373 -25.80 11.91 -10.96
CA ASP A 373 -26.79 12.73 -11.67
C ASP A 373 -27.73 13.58 -10.80
N VAL A 374 -27.51 13.62 -9.48
CA VAL A 374 -28.29 14.46 -8.57
C VAL A 374 -27.90 15.92 -8.75
N ARG A 375 -28.90 16.74 -9.09
CA ARG A 375 -28.76 18.20 -9.11
C ARG A 375 -28.98 18.76 -7.72
N MET A 376 -27.97 19.45 -7.21
CA MET A 376 -28.00 20.09 -5.90
C MET A 376 -27.84 21.60 -6.03
N THR A 377 -28.64 22.33 -5.28
CA THR A 377 -28.50 23.78 -5.06
C THR A 377 -27.37 24.06 -4.07
N LYS A 378 -26.88 25.31 -4.05
CA LYS A 378 -25.98 25.80 -2.98
C LYS A 378 -26.46 25.44 -1.57
N GLN A 379 -27.75 25.58 -1.30
CA GLN A 379 -28.33 25.24 -0.01
C GLN A 379 -28.19 23.74 0.29
N GLN A 380 -28.52 22.87 -0.66
CA GLN A 380 -28.42 21.42 -0.47
C GLN A 380 -26.96 20.97 -0.27
N ILE A 381 -26.00 21.54 -1.02
CA ILE A 381 -24.57 21.24 -0.84
C ILE A 381 -24.07 21.62 0.55
N LEU A 382 -24.46 22.79 1.07
CA LEU A 382 -24.11 23.22 2.43
C LEU A 382 -24.80 22.39 3.53
N MET A 383 -25.97 21.83 3.24
CA MET A 383 -26.67 20.94 4.17
C MET A 383 -26.03 19.56 4.19
N GLU A 384 -25.51 19.11 3.05
CA GLU A 384 -24.78 17.85 2.94
C GLU A 384 -23.46 17.90 3.72
N SER A 385 -22.75 19.02 3.69
CA SER A 385 -21.56 19.18 4.55
C SER A 385 -21.90 19.07 6.04
N LEU A 386 -23.02 19.65 6.50
CA LEU A 386 -23.50 19.46 7.88
C LEU A 386 -23.85 18.00 8.16
N ARG A 387 -24.51 17.31 7.22
CA ARG A 387 -24.89 15.89 7.37
C ARG A 387 -23.66 15.01 7.54
N LEU A 388 -22.60 15.31 6.80
CA LEU A 388 -21.30 14.63 6.85
C LEU A 388 -20.44 15.05 8.06
N GLY A 389 -20.96 15.89 8.96
CA GLY A 389 -20.29 16.22 10.22
C GLY A 389 -19.41 17.46 10.19
N GLN A 390 -19.59 18.38 9.23
CA GLN A 390 -18.83 19.62 9.21
C GLN A 390 -19.02 20.45 10.49
N GLN A 391 -17.94 20.63 11.23
CA GLN A 391 -17.96 21.30 12.54
C GLN A 391 -17.83 22.83 12.46
N LEU A 392 -17.52 23.38 11.27
CA LEU A 392 -17.37 24.82 11.10
C LEU A 392 -18.70 25.54 11.33
N ARG A 393 -18.74 26.40 12.35
CA ARG A 393 -19.90 27.24 12.67
C ARG A 393 -20.33 28.15 11.51
N SER A 394 -19.37 28.51 10.66
CA SER A 394 -19.61 29.30 9.44
C SER A 394 -20.58 28.63 8.48
N VAL A 395 -20.74 27.29 8.50
CA VAL A 395 -21.73 26.60 7.67
C VAL A 395 -23.15 27.10 7.95
N TYR A 396 -23.52 27.29 9.21
CA TYR A 396 -24.82 27.85 9.59
C TYR A 396 -25.02 29.26 9.05
N ARG A 397 -23.96 30.09 9.04
CA ARG A 397 -24.00 31.41 8.41
C ARG A 397 -24.31 31.28 6.92
N PHE A 398 -23.58 30.45 6.18
CA PHE A 398 -23.79 30.30 4.74
C PHE A 398 -25.17 29.72 4.40
N ILE A 399 -25.67 28.76 5.17
CA ILE A 399 -27.05 28.25 5.01
C ILE A 399 -28.06 29.36 5.30
N GLY A 400 -27.90 30.10 6.40
CA GLY A 400 -28.79 31.21 6.75
C GLY A 400 -28.84 32.26 5.65
N LEU A 401 -27.70 32.56 5.03
CA LEU A 401 -27.61 33.49 3.90
C LEU A 401 -28.37 33.02 2.66
N THR A 402 -28.61 31.72 2.49
CA THR A 402 -29.44 31.19 1.39
C THR A 402 -30.94 31.50 1.53
N LEU A 403 -31.42 31.82 2.74
CA LEU A 403 -32.85 32.00 3.02
C LEU A 403 -33.31 33.44 2.76
N LEU A 404 -34.45 33.63 2.08
CA LEU A 404 -34.90 34.97 1.65
C LEU A 404 -35.20 35.97 2.77
N ASN A 405 -35.63 35.51 3.96
CA ASN A 405 -35.97 36.41 5.07
C ASN A 405 -35.75 35.76 6.45
N ASN A 406 -35.73 36.59 7.50
CA ASN A 406 -35.40 36.19 8.87
C ASN A 406 -36.37 35.19 9.50
N LYS A 407 -37.62 35.09 9.01
CA LYS A 407 -38.65 34.19 9.54
C LYS A 407 -38.70 32.85 8.80
N LYS A 408 -38.08 32.74 7.62
CA LYS A 408 -38.05 31.50 6.84
C LYS A 408 -37.32 30.43 7.64
N LYS A 409 -37.97 29.27 7.79
CA LYS A 409 -37.42 28.07 8.43
C LYS A 409 -36.84 27.12 7.40
N ILE A 410 -35.81 26.39 7.82
CA ILE A 410 -35.25 25.23 7.12
C ILE A 410 -35.13 24.06 8.11
N THR A 411 -35.32 22.84 7.63
CA THR A 411 -35.10 21.62 8.39
C THR A 411 -33.65 21.17 8.19
N LEU A 412 -32.87 21.13 9.27
CA LEU A 412 -31.49 20.64 9.29
C LEU A 412 -31.41 19.12 9.13
N PRO A 413 -30.23 18.55 8.80
CA PRO A 413 -30.07 17.11 8.63
C PRO A 413 -30.43 16.29 9.89
N ASN A 414 -30.32 16.90 11.08
CA ASN A 414 -30.73 16.29 12.35
C ASN A 414 -32.25 16.40 12.64
N GLY A 415 -33.06 16.86 11.68
CA GLY A 415 -34.50 17.06 11.81
C GLY A 415 -34.91 18.36 12.52
N GLY A 416 -33.98 19.09 13.14
CA GLY A 416 -34.25 20.34 13.82
C GLY A 416 -34.59 21.48 12.85
N GLN A 417 -35.61 22.28 13.17
CA GLN A 417 -35.95 23.46 12.38
C GLN A 417 -35.27 24.72 12.92
N MET A 418 -34.61 25.47 12.04
CA MET A 418 -34.05 26.77 12.39
C MET A 418 -34.50 27.85 11.41
N THR A 419 -34.78 29.04 11.93
CA THR A 419 -35.00 30.25 11.12
C THR A 419 -33.67 30.83 10.66
N ARG A 420 -33.66 31.67 9.60
CA ARG A 420 -32.47 32.45 9.20
C ARG A 420 -31.85 33.20 10.39
N ARG A 421 -32.67 33.83 11.26
CA ARG A 421 -32.16 34.52 12.45
C ARG A 421 -31.41 33.58 13.38
N GLN A 422 -31.99 32.42 13.68
CA GLN A 422 -31.37 31.42 14.56
C GLN A 422 -30.09 30.82 13.96
N LEU A 423 -30.05 30.59 12.64
CA LEU A 423 -28.84 30.12 11.94
C LEU A 423 -27.71 31.14 12.03
N LEU A 424 -28.01 32.42 11.79
CA LEU A 424 -27.02 33.49 11.88
C LEU A 424 -26.55 33.73 13.33
N GLN A 425 -27.41 33.46 14.32
CA GLN A 425 -27.04 33.51 15.73
C GLN A 425 -26.13 32.34 16.11
N LYS A 426 -26.49 31.12 15.74
CA LYS A 426 -25.67 29.91 15.98
C LYS A 426 -24.28 29.99 15.35
N ALA A 427 -24.13 30.74 14.26
CA ALA A 427 -22.84 30.98 13.64
C ALA A 427 -21.93 31.96 14.42
N ARG A 428 -22.45 32.66 15.44
CA ARG A 428 -21.73 33.64 16.26
C ARG A 428 -21.42 33.14 17.67
N GLU A 429 -22.29 32.29 18.21
CA GLU A 429 -22.06 31.52 19.45
C GLU A 429 -20.90 30.56 19.27
#